data_AF-A0A7C2T5S7-F1
#
_entry.id   AF-A0A7C2T5S7-F1
#
_cell.length_a   1.000
_cell.length_b   1.000
_cell.length_c   1.000
_cell.angle_alpha   90.00
_cell.angle_beta   90.00
_cell.angle_gamma   90.00
#
_symmetry.space_group_name_H-M   'P 1'
#
loop_
_entity.id
_entity.type
_entity.pdbx_description
1 polymer ?
#
loop_
_entity_poly.entity_id
_entity_poly.type
_entity_poly.pdbx_seq_one_letter_code
_entity_poly.pdbx_strand_id
1 'polypeptide(L)' 'MTPHILVDADACPVKEEVYKVALRHGAAVTVITNGGVRIPDHPLVAREI' A
#
# COMPACT_ATOMS: atom_id res chain seq x y z
N MET A 1 -1.66 13.09 13.33
CA MET A 1 -0.80 12.83 12.16
C MET A 1 -0.93 11.37 11.81
N THR A 2 -1.51 11.04 10.65
CA THR A 2 -1.52 9.67 10.12
C THR A 2 -0.27 9.48 9.27
N PRO A 3 0.46 8.36 9.41
CA PRO A 3 1.64 8.10 8.60
C PRO A 3 1.27 7.88 7.14
N HIS A 4 2.21 8.18 6.25
CA HIS A 4 2.16 7.72 4.86
C HIS A 4 3.13 6.55 4.73
N ILE A 5 2.61 5.40 4.29
CA ILE A 5 3.36 4.15 4.21
C ILE A 5 3.79 3.91 2.77
N LEU A 6 5.08 3.65 2.58
CA LEU A 6 5.63 3.14 1.33
C LEU A 6 5.88 1.65 1.51
N VAL A 7 5.32 0.81 0.64
CA VAL A 7 5.47 -0.65 0.72
C VAL A 7 6.03 -1.20 -0.59
N ASP A 8 7.09 -1.99 -0.48
CA ASP A 8 7.65 -2.74 -1.61
C ASP A 8 6.68 -3.86 -2.00
N ALA A 9 6.24 -3.84 -3.25
CA ALA A 9 5.24 -4.75 -3.75
C ALA A 9 5.75 -6.17 -4.03
N ASP A 10 7.05 -6.29 -4.29
CA ASP A 10 7.72 -7.48 -4.83
C ASP A 10 8.35 -8.31 -3.70
N ALA A 11 8.73 -7.66 -2.59
CA ALA A 11 9.42 -8.30 -1.47
C ALA A 11 8.61 -8.36 -0.17
N CYS A 12 7.50 -7.63 -0.02
CA CYS A 12 6.79 -7.55 1.26
C CYS A 12 5.78 -8.70 1.46
N PRO A 13 6.01 -9.64 2.41
CA PRO A 13 5.10 -10.76 2.66
C PRO A 13 3.81 -10.32 3.40
N VAL A 14 3.75 -9.08 3.86
CA VAL A 14 2.65 -8.53 4.69
C VAL A 14 1.91 -7.36 4.01
N LYS A 15 2.01 -7.24 2.68
CA LYS A 15 1.41 -6.15 1.92
C LYS A 15 -0.10 -6.04 2.10
N GLU A 16 -0.79 -7.17 2.20
CA GLU A 16 -2.24 -7.22 2.46
C GLU A 16 -2.60 -6.72 3.87
N GLU A 17 -1.80 -7.07 4.87
CA GLU A 17 -1.92 -6.58 6.24
C GLU A 17 -1.66 -5.07 6.31
N VAL A 18 -0.68 -4.57 5.55
CA VAL A 18 -0.42 -3.13 5.42
C VAL A 18 -1.69 -2.41 4.95
N TYR A 19 -2.35 -2.88 3.89
CA TYR A 19 -3.61 -2.28 3.45
C TYR A 19 -4.67 -2.31 4.55
N LYS A 20 -4.94 -3.46 5.16
CA LYS A 20 -5.97 -3.61 6.19
C LYS A 20 -5.75 -2.67 7.37
N VAL A 21 -4.52 -2.59 7.88
CA VAL A 21 -4.18 -1.76 9.04
C VAL A 21 -4.16 -0.28 8.67
N ALA A 22 -3.58 0.07 7.52
CA ALA A 22 -3.51 1.46 7.07
C ALA A 22 -4.91 2.05 6.84
N LEU A 23 -5.79 1.31 6.17
CA LEU A 23 -7.17 1.72 5.91
C LEU A 23 -7.97 1.91 7.20
N ARG A 24 -7.78 1.04 8.20
CA ARG A 24 -8.42 1.18 9.52
C ARG A 24 -8.02 2.47 10.25
N HIS A 25 -6.81 2.97 9.99
CA HIS A 25 -6.24 4.16 10.64
C HIS A 25 -6.25 5.40 9.74
N GLY A 26 -6.81 5.33 8.53
CA GLY A 26 -6.79 6.44 7.57
C GLY A 26 -5.36 6.84 7.13
N ALA A 27 -4.43 5.89 7.14
CA ALA A 27 -3.08 6.07 6.63
C ALA A 27 -3.03 5.79 5.12
N ALA A 28 -2.40 6.67 4.35
CA ALA A 28 -2.19 6.46 2.92
C ALA A 28 -1.10 5.41 2.69
N VAL A 29 -1.24 4.62 1.62
CA VAL A 29 -0.28 3.60 1.20
C VAL A 29 0.11 3.83 -0.26
N THR A 30 1.41 3.96 -0.53
CA THR A 30 1.95 3.87 -1.88
C THR A 30 2.71 2.56 -2.04
N VAL A 31 2.32 1.79 -3.04
CA VAL A 31 2.92 0.50 -3.38
C VAL A 31 3.99 0.73 -4.44
N ILE A 32 5.26 0.54 -4.09
CA ILE A 32 6.40 0.69 -4.99
C ILE A 32 6.64 -0.65 -5.69
N THR A 33 6.61 -0.67 -7.02
CA THR A 33 6.64 -1.92 -7.80
C THR A 33 7.32 -1.70 -9.13
N ASN A 34 7.99 -2.72 -9.69
CA ASN A 34 8.46 -2.65 -11.09
C ASN A 34 7.36 -2.99 -12.12
N GLY A 35 6.08 -3.06 -11.69
CA GLY A 35 4.92 -3.37 -12.52
C GLY A 35 4.24 -4.70 -12.17
N GLY A 36 3.11 -4.99 -12.81
CA GLY A 36 2.43 -6.29 -12.66
C GLY A 36 1.69 -6.52 -11.34
N VAL A 37 1.83 -5.65 -10.34
CA VAL A 37 1.11 -5.78 -9.07
C VAL A 37 -0.28 -5.16 -9.14
N ARG A 38 -1.29 -5.94 -8.75
CA ARG A 38 -2.66 -5.49 -8.48
C ARG A 38 -2.74 -4.90 -7.08
N ILE A 39 -3.36 -3.73 -6.96
CA ILE A 39 -3.63 -3.06 -5.69
C ILE A 39 -5.15 -2.96 -5.45
N PRO A 40 -5.61 -2.81 -4.20
CA PRO A 40 -7.00 -2.49 -3.90
C PRO A 40 -7.47 -1.22 -4.60
N ASP A 41 -8.73 -1.22 -5.05
CA ASP A 41 -9.40 -0.02 -5.54
C ASP A 41 -9.90 0.80 -4.35
N HIS A 42 -9.04 1.69 -3.84
CA HIS A 42 -9.33 2.52 -2.68
C HIS A 42 -8.59 3.87 -2.79
N PRO A 43 -9.23 5.01 -2.46
CA PRO A 43 -8.63 6.35 -2.61
C PRO A 43 -7.35 6.59 -1.79
N LEU A 44 -7.13 5.79 -0.74
CA LEU A 44 -5.91 5.84 0.09
C LEU A 44 -4.80 4.89 -0.37
N VAL A 45 -5.01 4.14 -1.45
CA VAL A 45 -4.03 3.17 -1.95
C VAL A 45 -3.66 3.54 -3.38
N ALA A 46 -2.38 3.82 -3.58
CA ALA A 46 -1.80 4.12 -4.87
C ALA A 46 -0.64 3.18 -5.17
N ARG A 47 -0.19 3.16 -6.42
CA ARG A 47 1.07 2.51 -6.82
C ARG A 47 1.93 3.47 -7.62
N GLU A 48 3.24 3.28 -7.51
CA GLU A 48 4.26 3.98 -8.28
C GLU A 48 5.17 2.93 -8.92
N ILE A 49 5.51 3.15 -10.20
CA ILE A 49 6.36 2.27 -11.01
C ILE A 49 7.76 2.87 -11.13
#